data_AF-A0A1E1WMK4-F1
#
_entry.id   AF-A0A1E1WMK4-F1
#
_cell.length_a   1.000
_cell.length_b   1.000
_cell.length_c   1.000
_cell.angle_alpha   90.00
_cell.angle_beta   90.00
_cell.angle_gamma   90.00
#
_symmetry.space_group_name_H-M   'P 1'
#
loop_
_entity.id
_entity.type
_entity.pdbx_description
1 polymer ?
#
loop_
_entity_poly.entity_id
_entity_poly.type
_entity_poly.pdbx_seq_one_letter_code
_entity_poly.pdbx_strand_id
1 'polypeptide(L)'
;AECTVMGIPSITTNLSGFGCFMQEHIADPMSYGIYVVDRRYISLEGSVQQLAQYMFDFTKLTRRQRIIQRNRTERLSDLMDWRNLGIYYRQARANALKMVYPDYVDHMDRELGKQFNYPRPISEPPSPTHSKCTTPAASVHGSDDEDEVDEENELAELRIQ
;
A
#
# COMPACT_ATOMS: atom_id res chain seq x y z
N ALA A 1 2.11 2.81 -8.71
CA ALA A 1 2.91 1.59 -8.91
C ALA A 1 4.39 1.85 -8.62
N GLU A 2 5.10 2.64 -9.44
CA GLU A 2 6.50 3.03 -9.20
C GLU A 2 6.75 3.57 -7.78
N CYS A 3 5.92 4.51 -7.30
CA CYS A 3 6.03 5.08 -5.95
C CYS A 3 6.03 4.00 -4.85
N THR A 4 5.14 3.01 -4.97
CA THR A 4 5.00 1.92 -4.00
C THR A 4 6.25 1.04 -3.95
N VAL A 5 6.85 0.76 -5.11
CA VAL A 5 8.10 0.00 -5.19
C VAL A 5 9.25 0.73 -4.48
N MET A 6 9.22 2.06 -4.48
CA MET A 6 10.20 2.89 -3.76
C MET A 6 9.81 3.17 -2.29
N GLY A 7 8.78 2.51 -1.76
CA GLY A 7 8.29 2.72 -0.39
C GLY A 7 7.71 4.12 -0.15
N ILE A 8 7.19 4.76 -1.20
CA ILE A 8 6.58 6.10 -1.12
C ILE A 8 5.05 5.96 -1.10
N PRO A 9 4.38 6.38 0.00
CA PRO A 9 2.92 6.44 0.06
C PRO A 9 2.34 7.23 -1.12
N SER A 10 1.18 6.83 -1.61
CA SER A 10 0.57 7.45 -2.78
C SER A 10 -0.95 7.54 -2.68
N ILE A 11 -1.51 8.59 -3.27
CA ILE A 11 -2.95 8.75 -3.45
C ILE A 11 -3.29 8.38 -4.89
N THR A 12 -4.28 7.49 -5.06
CA THR A 12 -4.82 7.07 -6.34
C THR A 12 -6.35 7.10 -6.31
N THR A 13 -7.02 6.54 -7.30
CA THR A 13 -8.49 6.56 -7.41
C THR A 13 -9.04 5.18 -7.72
N ASN A 14 -10.29 4.90 -7.36
CA ASN A 14 -10.99 3.65 -7.71
C ASN A 14 -11.44 3.56 -9.19
N LEU A 15 -10.97 4.47 -10.03
CA LEU A 15 -11.06 4.39 -11.49
C LEU A 15 -9.70 4.08 -12.14
N SER A 16 -8.60 4.15 -11.37
CA SER A 16 -7.29 3.78 -11.88
C SER A 16 -7.11 2.26 -11.79
N GLY A 17 -6.50 1.65 -12.80
CA GLY A 17 -6.23 0.20 -12.75
C GLY A 17 -5.40 -0.21 -11.53
N PHE A 18 -4.46 0.64 -11.13
CA PHE A 18 -3.66 0.45 -9.91
C PHE A 18 -4.52 0.49 -8.63
N GLY A 19 -5.42 1.47 -8.52
CA GLY A 19 -6.29 1.62 -7.35
C GLY A 19 -7.27 0.46 -7.22
N CYS A 20 -7.91 0.06 -8.32
CA CYS A 20 -8.77 -1.13 -8.35
C CYS A 20 -8.00 -2.38 -7.93
N PHE A 21 -6.84 -2.63 -8.53
CA PHE A 21 -6.02 -3.79 -8.21
C PHE A 21 -5.62 -3.84 -6.72
N MET A 22 -5.21 -2.70 -6.15
CA MET A 22 -4.83 -2.63 -4.73
C MET A 22 -6.03 -2.86 -3.80
N GLN A 23 -7.22 -2.35 -4.12
CA GLN A 23 -8.43 -2.59 -3.33
C GLN A 23 -8.90 -4.05 -3.36
N GLU A 24 -8.66 -4.77 -4.45
CA GLU A 24 -9.04 -6.18 -4.58
C GLU A 24 -8.11 -7.12 -3.82
N HIS A 25 -6.82 -6.78 -3.69
CA HIS A 25 -5.79 -7.70 -3.17
C HIS A 25 -5.27 -7.34 -1.77
N ILE A 26 -5.64 -6.17 -1.22
CA ILE A 26 -5.21 -5.70 0.09
C ILE A 26 -6.44 -5.35 0.92
N ALA A 27 -6.57 -5.96 2.11
CA ALA A 27 -7.73 -5.76 2.97
C ALA A 27 -7.83 -4.33 3.55
N ASP A 28 -6.69 -3.69 3.78
CA ASP A 28 -6.60 -2.31 4.31
C ASP A 28 -5.48 -1.53 3.59
N PRO A 29 -5.73 -1.01 2.36
CA PRO A 29 -4.72 -0.30 1.57
C PRO A 29 -4.14 0.93 2.27
N MET A 30 -4.94 1.64 3.06
CA MET A 30 -4.54 2.88 3.73
C MET A 30 -3.46 2.62 4.79
N SER A 31 -3.56 1.53 5.53
CA SER A 31 -2.54 1.11 6.50
C SER A 31 -1.17 0.81 5.87
N TYR A 32 -1.15 0.54 4.56
CA TYR A 32 0.03 0.33 3.72
C TYR A 32 0.42 1.57 2.90
N GLY A 33 -0.16 2.75 3.19
CA GLY A 33 0.17 4.00 2.50
C GLY A 33 -0.43 4.12 1.08
N ILE A 34 -1.44 3.30 0.75
CA ILE A 34 -2.19 3.41 -0.49
C ILE A 34 -3.56 4.02 -0.19
N TYR A 35 -3.70 5.31 -0.49
CA TYR A 35 -4.95 6.04 -0.32
C TYR A 35 -5.73 6.01 -1.62
N VAL A 36 -6.98 5.54 -1.59
CA VAL A 36 -7.80 5.42 -2.80
C VAL A 36 -9.00 6.34 -2.69
N VAL A 37 -8.97 7.45 -3.43
CA VAL A 37 -10.08 8.39 -3.53
C VAL A 37 -11.19 7.76 -4.37
N ASP A 38 -12.42 7.82 -3.86
CA ASP A 38 -13.61 7.43 -4.60
C ASP A 38 -13.93 8.52 -5.62
N ARG A 39 -13.85 8.16 -6.90
CA ARG A 39 -14.27 9.00 -8.03
C ARG A 39 -15.41 8.35 -8.83
N ARG A 40 -15.92 7.22 -8.38
CA ARG A 40 -16.92 6.41 -9.10
C ARG A 40 -18.30 6.49 -8.48
N TYR A 41 -18.39 6.50 -7.15
CA TYR A 41 -19.66 6.39 -6.44
C TYR A 41 -20.06 7.64 -5.65
N ILE A 42 -19.22 8.69 -5.66
CA ILE A 42 -19.48 9.97 -5.00
C ILE A 42 -19.43 11.14 -5.99
N SER A 43 -19.95 12.30 -5.56
CA SER A 43 -19.93 13.53 -6.35
C SER A 43 -18.51 14.07 -6.52
N LEU A 44 -18.31 14.92 -7.53
CA LEU A 44 -17.02 15.59 -7.77
C LEU A 44 -16.52 16.34 -6.53
N GLU A 45 -17.41 17.10 -5.88
CA GLU A 45 -17.07 17.82 -4.64
C GLU A 45 -16.69 16.85 -3.52
N GLY A 46 -17.42 15.74 -3.38
CA GLY A 46 -17.08 14.68 -2.41
C GLY A 46 -15.68 14.11 -2.64
N SER A 47 -15.29 13.86 -3.90
CA SER A 47 -13.94 13.40 -4.23
C SER A 47 -12.87 14.43 -3.90
N VAL A 48 -13.12 15.72 -4.16
CA VAL A 48 -12.20 16.82 -3.84
C VAL A 48 -12.00 16.92 -2.33
N GLN A 49 -13.09 16.88 -1.57
CA GLN A 49 -13.05 16.94 -0.12
C GLN A 49 -12.32 15.73 0.48
N GLN A 50 -12.56 14.52 -0.04
CA GLN A 50 -11.86 13.30 0.39
C GLN A 50 -10.35 13.38 0.09
N LEU A 51 -9.96 13.85 -1.10
CA LEU A 51 -8.55 14.06 -1.45
C LEU A 51 -7.90 15.05 -0.49
N ALA A 52 -8.54 16.20 -0.25
CA ALA A 52 -8.03 17.22 0.67
C ALA A 52 -7.87 16.67 2.09
N GLN A 53 -8.83 15.85 2.55
CA GLN A 53 -8.78 15.20 3.86
C GLN A 53 -7.58 14.25 3.96
N TYR A 54 -7.35 13.37 2.98
CA TYR A 54 -6.17 12.50 2.99
C TYR A 54 -4.85 13.26 3.00
N MET A 55 -4.75 14.36 2.24
CA MET A 55 -3.55 15.19 2.24
C MET A 55 -3.35 15.86 3.60
N PHE A 56 -4.43 16.39 4.21
CA PHE A 56 -4.39 17.03 5.52
C PHE A 56 -3.99 16.06 6.63
N ASP A 57 -4.60 14.88 6.68
CA ASP A 57 -4.28 13.86 7.69
C ASP A 57 -2.84 13.38 7.56
N PHE A 58 -2.33 13.25 6.32
CA PHE A 58 -0.92 12.94 6.10
C PHE A 58 0.03 13.99 6.69
N THR A 59 -0.32 15.29 6.64
CA THR A 59 0.51 16.35 7.24
C THR A 59 0.58 16.30 8.76
N LYS A 60 -0.40 15.66 9.39
CA LYS A 60 -0.47 15.50 10.85
C LYS A 60 0.37 14.32 11.36
N LEU A 61 0.86 13.46 10.48
CA LEU A 61 1.65 12.31 10.88
C LEU A 61 2.98 12.72 11.50
N THR A 62 3.39 12.06 12.57
CA THR A 62 4.73 12.24 13.16
C THR A 62 5.82 11.71 12.23
N ARG A 63 7.08 12.08 12.48
CA ARG A 63 8.23 11.54 11.71
C ARG A 63 8.26 10.00 11.79
N ARG A 64 8.04 9.45 12.99
CA ARG A 64 8.03 8.00 13.24
C ARG A 64 6.91 7.30 12.48
N GLN A 65 5.68 7.83 12.53
CA GLN A 65 4.54 7.30 11.77
C GLN A 65 4.81 7.28 10.26
N ARG A 66 5.41 8.34 9.70
CA ARG A 66 5.80 8.38 8.27
C ARG A 66 6.83 7.32 7.91
N ILE A 67 7.84 7.08 8.76
CA ILE A 67 8.84 6.03 8.54
C ILE A 67 8.17 4.65 8.53
N ILE A 68 7.31 4.36 9.51
CA ILE A 68 6.58 3.09 9.60
C ILE A 68 5.71 2.89 8.35
N GLN A 69 4.98 3.92 7.93
CA GLN A 69 4.13 3.84 6.74
C GLN A 69 4.95 3.60 5.47
N ARG A 70 6.12 4.24 5.31
CA ARG A 70 7.04 3.98 4.18
C ARG A 70 7.51 2.52 4.16
N ASN A 71 7.95 2.00 5.31
CA ASN A 71 8.37 0.59 5.44
C ASN A 71 7.23 -0.36 5.10
N ARG A 72 6.00 -0.05 5.52
CA ARG A 72 4.81 -0.84 5.14
C ARG A 72 4.55 -0.74 3.63
N THR A 73 4.62 0.44 3.06
CA THR A 73 4.41 0.68 1.62
C THR A 73 5.40 -0.16 0.78
N GLU A 74 6.67 -0.21 1.18
CA GLU A 74 7.70 -1.00 0.51
C GLU A 74 7.37 -2.50 0.48
N ARG A 75 6.71 -3.05 1.50
CA ARG A 75 6.30 -4.47 1.55
C ARG A 75 5.32 -4.85 0.43
N LEU A 76 4.66 -3.88 -0.20
CA LEU A 76 3.78 -4.10 -1.35
C LEU A 76 4.55 -4.20 -2.68
N SER A 77 5.86 -3.94 -2.69
CA SER A 77 6.69 -4.07 -3.90
C SER A 77 6.66 -5.49 -4.46
N ASP A 78 6.71 -6.51 -3.59
CA ASP A 78 6.62 -7.91 -3.97
C ASP A 78 5.33 -8.21 -4.73
N LEU A 79 4.18 -7.69 -4.27
CA LEU A 79 2.89 -7.87 -4.93
C LEU A 79 2.90 -7.39 -6.39
N MET A 80 3.70 -6.36 -6.68
CA MET A 80 3.81 -5.73 -8.00
C MET A 80 4.93 -6.32 -8.87
N ASP A 81 5.65 -7.34 -8.41
CA ASP A 81 6.68 -8.03 -9.18
C ASP A 81 6.04 -8.86 -10.32
N TRP A 82 6.69 -8.88 -11.49
CA TRP A 82 6.35 -9.76 -12.60
C TRP A 82 6.35 -11.24 -12.26
N ARG A 83 7.12 -11.66 -11.24
CA ARG A 83 7.03 -13.03 -10.70
C ARG A 83 5.61 -13.36 -10.23
N ASN A 84 4.92 -12.37 -9.70
CA ASN A 84 3.55 -12.45 -9.24
C ASN A 84 2.56 -12.13 -10.36
N LEU A 85 2.71 -11.01 -11.07
CA LEU A 85 1.77 -10.56 -12.11
C LEU A 85 1.82 -11.40 -13.40
N GLY A 86 2.92 -12.10 -13.67
CA GLY A 86 3.11 -12.95 -14.85
C GLY A 86 2.15 -14.15 -14.90
N ILE A 87 1.49 -14.49 -13.79
CA ILE A 87 0.39 -15.46 -13.73
C ILE A 87 -0.72 -15.16 -14.74
N TYR A 88 -1.16 -13.90 -14.81
CA TYR A 88 -2.31 -13.51 -15.64
C TYR A 88 -1.99 -13.69 -17.13
N TYR A 89 -0.73 -13.47 -17.53
CA TYR A 89 -0.26 -13.73 -18.90
C TYR A 89 -0.17 -15.22 -19.23
N ARG A 90 0.17 -16.08 -18.26
CA ARG A 90 0.16 -17.54 -18.46
C ARG A 90 -1.28 -18.04 -18.61
N GLN A 91 -2.18 -17.60 -17.73
CA GLN A 91 -3.60 -17.94 -17.78
C GLN A 91 -4.25 -17.48 -19.10
N ALA A 92 -3.99 -16.24 -19.55
CA ALA A 92 -4.52 -15.74 -20.81
C ALA A 92 -4.06 -16.59 -22.02
N ARG A 93 -2.79 -17.00 -22.05
CA ARG A 93 -2.25 -17.90 -23.11
C ARG A 93 -2.86 -19.29 -23.05
N ALA A 94 -2.97 -19.87 -21.86
CA ALA A 94 -3.61 -21.18 -21.67
C ALA A 94 -5.07 -21.15 -22.12
N ASN A 95 -5.82 -20.09 -21.77
CA ASN A 95 -7.21 -19.90 -22.20
C ASN A 95 -7.32 -19.77 -23.72
N ALA A 96 -6.45 -18.98 -24.36
CA ALA A 96 -6.42 -18.87 -25.81
C ALA A 96 -6.13 -20.22 -26.49
N LEU A 97 -5.20 -21.02 -25.95
CA LEU A 97 -4.92 -22.36 -26.47
C LEU A 97 -6.11 -23.31 -26.28
N LYS A 98 -6.77 -23.31 -25.12
CA LYS A 98 -7.99 -24.11 -24.87
C LYS A 98 -9.13 -23.76 -25.84
N MET A 99 -9.24 -22.49 -26.23
CA MET A 99 -10.26 -22.05 -27.20
C MET A 99 -10.00 -22.58 -28.62
N VAL A 100 -8.74 -22.66 -29.04
CA VAL A 100 -8.35 -23.13 -30.39
C VAL A 100 -8.20 -24.66 -30.43
N TYR A 101 -7.71 -25.25 -29.34
CA TYR A 101 -7.42 -26.67 -29.16
C TYR A 101 -8.11 -27.16 -27.88
N PRO A 102 -9.37 -27.63 -27.96
CA PRO A 102 -10.14 -28.06 -26.78
C PRO A 102 -9.47 -29.17 -25.95
N ASP A 103 -8.66 -30.00 -26.59
CA ASP A 103 -7.92 -31.10 -25.94
C ASP A 103 -6.62 -30.65 -25.27
N TYR A 104 -6.27 -29.36 -25.33
CA TYR A 104 -5.08 -28.82 -24.69
C TYR A 104 -5.19 -28.89 -23.16
N VAL A 105 -4.29 -29.65 -22.55
CA VAL A 105 -4.17 -29.75 -21.09
C VAL A 105 -3.02 -28.88 -20.61
N ASP A 106 -3.33 -27.85 -19.82
CA ASP A 106 -2.31 -27.05 -19.16
C ASP A 106 -1.79 -27.77 -17.91
N HIS A 107 -0.55 -28.24 -17.97
CA HIS A 107 0.11 -28.89 -16.83
C HIS A 107 0.78 -27.89 -15.87
N MET A 108 0.79 -26.58 -16.18
CA MET A 108 1.42 -25.55 -15.35
C MET A 108 0.50 -25.02 -14.24
N ASP A 109 -0.81 -25.31 -14.28
CA ASP A 109 -1.85 -24.65 -13.47
C ASP A 109 -1.81 -24.99 -11.96
N ARG A 110 -1.12 -26.07 -11.54
CA ARG A 110 -1.20 -26.59 -10.16
C ARG A 110 -0.56 -25.70 -9.08
N GLU A 111 0.34 -24.78 -9.44
CA GLU A 111 1.03 -23.93 -8.46
C GLU A 111 0.48 -22.49 -8.34
N LEU A 112 -0.53 -22.13 -9.15
CA LEU A 112 -0.89 -20.72 -9.39
C LEU A 112 -2.05 -20.19 -8.52
N GLY A 113 -2.69 -21.05 -7.71
CA GLY A 113 -3.88 -20.69 -6.93
C GLY A 113 -3.65 -19.86 -5.65
N LYS A 114 -2.50 -19.19 -5.48
CA LYS A 114 -2.31 -18.31 -4.32
C LYS A 114 -2.97 -16.96 -4.60
N GLN A 115 -4.18 -16.76 -4.07
CA GLN A 115 -4.75 -15.42 -3.92
C GLN A 115 -3.79 -14.57 -3.11
N PHE A 116 -3.37 -13.43 -3.66
CA PHE A 116 -2.68 -12.41 -2.89
C PHE A 116 -3.69 -11.85 -1.90
N ASN A 117 -3.56 -12.23 -0.63
CA ASN A 117 -4.32 -11.62 0.43
C ASN A 117 -3.32 -11.03 1.40
N TYR A 118 -3.09 -9.72 1.29
CA TYR A 118 -2.28 -8.99 2.26
C TYR A 118 -3.19 -8.60 3.43
N PRO A 119 -3.08 -9.30 4.58
CA PRO A 119 -3.84 -8.93 5.76
C PRO A 119 -3.36 -7.58 6.27
N ARG A 120 -4.13 -6.96 7.17
CA ARG A 120 -3.68 -5.75 7.87
C ARG A 120 -2.29 -6.00 8.50
N PRO A 121 -1.32 -5.07 8.37
CA PRO A 121 0.03 -5.31 8.86
C PRO A 121 -0.01 -5.54 10.37
N ILE A 122 0.58 -6.65 10.82
CA ILE A 122 0.80 -6.87 12.26
C ILE A 122 1.73 -5.75 12.72
N SER A 123 1.37 -5.09 13.82
CA SER A 123 2.25 -4.17 14.54
C SER A 123 3.47 -4.95 15.02
N GLU A 124 4.49 -5.01 14.18
CA GLU A 124 5.78 -5.57 14.52
C GLU A 124 6.38 -4.72 15.66
N PRO A 125 6.97 -5.34 16.71
CA PRO A 125 7.59 -4.58 17.78
C PRO A 125 8.68 -3.66 17.20
N PRO A 126 8.89 -2.47 17.79
CA PRO A 126 9.77 -1.47 17.21
C PRO A 126 11.17 -2.04 16.98
N SER A 127 11.69 -1.84 15.76
CA SER A 127 13.12 -2.00 15.50
C SER A 127 13.89 -1.01 16.37
N PRO A 128 15.07 -1.39 16.89
CA PRO A 128 15.80 -0.64 17.90
C PRO A 128 15.99 0.83 17.50
N THR A 129 15.82 1.70 18.49
CA THR A 129 15.56 3.15 18.47
C THR A 129 16.60 4.03 17.75
N HIS A 130 17.59 3.45 17.07
CA HIS A 130 18.63 4.18 16.35
C HIS A 130 18.66 3.83 14.87
N SER A 131 17.66 4.32 14.12
CA SER A 131 17.81 4.49 12.68
C SER A 131 18.66 5.74 12.42
N LYS A 132 19.89 5.56 11.92
CA LYS A 132 20.72 6.67 11.45
C LYS A 132 19.99 7.43 10.33
N CYS A 133 20.13 8.74 10.36
CA CYS A 133 19.52 9.67 9.41
C CYS A 133 19.95 9.35 7.95
N THR A 134 19.00 9.04 7.07
CA THR A 134 19.21 8.92 5.62
C THR A 134 18.82 10.19 4.84
N THR A 135 18.27 11.19 5.54
CA THR A 135 17.96 12.50 4.97
C THR A 135 19.19 13.41 4.98
N PRO A 136 19.51 14.13 3.89
CA PRO A 136 20.54 15.15 3.92
C PRO A 136 20.18 16.23 4.94
N ALA A 137 21.20 16.81 5.59
CA ALA A 137 21.06 17.70 6.73
C ALA A 137 20.13 18.89 6.43
N ALA A 138 19.04 19.01 7.20
CA ALA A 138 18.24 20.23 7.27
C ALA A 138 18.82 21.18 8.32
N SER A 139 18.73 22.48 8.05
CA SER A 139 19.24 23.57 8.90
C SER A 139 18.73 23.50 10.34
N VAL A 140 19.64 23.73 11.27
CA VAL A 140 19.42 23.80 12.72
C VAL A 140 18.44 24.91 13.08
N HIS A 141 17.27 24.58 13.65
CA HIS A 141 16.65 25.38 14.71
C HIS A 141 15.56 24.62 15.49
N GLY A 142 15.78 24.41 16.80
CA GLY A 142 14.76 24.53 17.86
C GLY A 142 13.97 23.28 18.31
N SER A 143 14.35 22.77 19.49
CA SER A 143 13.62 21.92 20.47
C SER A 143 13.08 20.56 20.01
N ASP A 144 13.80 19.50 20.42
CA ASP A 144 13.52 18.07 20.20
C ASP A 144 13.07 17.37 21.51
N ASP A 145 12.51 18.11 22.47
CA ASP A 145 12.22 17.64 23.85
C ASP A 145 10.73 17.41 24.15
N GLU A 146 9.84 17.33 23.15
CA GLU A 146 8.39 17.12 23.37
C GLU A 146 7.81 15.78 22.85
N ASP A 147 8.63 14.87 22.32
CA ASP A 147 8.15 13.65 21.63
C ASP A 147 8.22 12.36 22.49
N GLU A 148 8.10 12.44 23.82
CA GLU A 148 7.76 11.25 24.65
C GLU A 148 6.25 11.07 24.71
N VAL A 149 5.67 10.61 23.60
CA VAL A 149 4.25 10.25 23.51
C VAL A 149 4.11 8.73 23.62
N ASP A 150 3.31 8.29 24.60
CA ASP A 150 3.09 6.88 24.98
C ASP A 150 2.58 6.01 23.81
N GLU A 151 3.35 4.97 23.49
CA GLU A 151 3.10 4.05 22.37
C GLU A 151 1.74 3.31 22.48
N GLU A 152 1.22 3.13 23.69
CA GLU A 152 -0.08 2.46 23.92
C GLU A 152 -1.26 3.36 23.52
N ASN A 153 -1.12 4.68 23.72
CA ASN A 153 -2.13 5.67 23.36
C ASN A 153 -2.17 5.90 21.84
N GLU A 154 -1.02 5.92 21.18
CA GLU A 154 -0.90 6.10 19.72
C GLU A 154 -1.46 4.90 18.92
N LEU A 155 -1.29 3.68 19.45
CA LEU A 155 -1.91 2.45 18.93
C LEU A 155 -3.44 2.46 19.05
N ALA A 156 -3.98 3.12 20.07
CA ALA A 156 -5.41 3.31 20.25
C ALA A 156 -5.98 4.34 19.25
N GLU A 157 -5.25 5.43 18.98
CA GLU A 157 -5.65 6.44 17.99
C GLU A 157 -5.68 5.89 16.55
N LEU A 158 -4.73 5.03 16.19
CA LEU A 158 -4.73 4.34 14.89
C LEU A 158 -5.82 3.26 14.73
N ARG A 159 -6.53 2.92 15.80
CA ARG A 159 -7.65 1.96 15.79
C ARG A 159 -9.02 2.65 15.71
N ILE A 160 -9.08 3.98 15.86
CA ILE A 160 -10.33 4.74 15.82
C ILE A 160 -10.26 5.77 14.69
N GLN A 161 -10.74 5.37 13.51
CA GLN A 161 -11.49 6.19 12.55
C GLN A 161 -12.12 5.27 11.50
#